data_AF-A0A6L4ABS6-F1
#
_entry.id   AF-A0A6L4ABS6-F1
#
_cell.length_a   1.000
_cell.length_b   1.000
_cell.length_c   1.000
_cell.angle_alpha   90.00
_cell.angle_beta   90.00
_cell.angle_gamma   90.00
#
_symmetry.space_group_name_H-M   'P 1'
#
loop_
_entity.id
_entity.type
_entity.pdbx_description
1 polymer ?
#
loop_
_entity_poly.entity_id
_entity_poly.type
_entity_poly.pdbx_seq_one_letter_code
_entity_poly.pdbx_strand_id
1 'polypeptide(L)'
;MYNELTLERLPKELLVGFEETFENVQGIYLDRGTSLFETLATISAEEASRPVGKTCATIAAQVEHVRFYLEVNERLMLGQEIGQLDWGHIWRTVSSVTPAEWET
;
A
#
# COMPACT_ATOMS: atom_id res chain seq x y z
N MET A 1 24.44 22.70 4.41
CA MET A 1 24.79 22.24 3.05
C MET A 1 23.76 21.17 2.73
N TYR A 2 22.79 21.45 1.85
CA TYR A 2 21.88 20.39 1.41
C TYR A 2 22.67 19.51 0.43
N ASN A 3 22.75 18.21 0.72
CA ASN A 3 23.23 17.27 -0.27
C ASN A 3 22.19 17.20 -1.39
N GLU A 4 22.62 17.34 -2.64
CA GLU A 4 21.75 17.13 -3.79
C GLU A 4 21.39 15.65 -3.89
N LEU A 5 20.10 15.38 -4.15
CA LEU A 5 19.65 14.02 -4.46
C LEU A 5 20.12 13.69 -5.88
N THR A 6 21.01 12.70 -6.01
CA THR A 6 21.51 12.23 -7.30
C THR A 6 20.65 11.10 -7.84
N LEU A 7 20.60 10.94 -9.17
CA LEU A 7 19.91 9.82 -9.81
C LEU A 7 20.46 8.45 -9.35
N GLU A 8 21.74 8.38 -9.03
CA GLU A 8 22.38 7.16 -8.51
C GLU A 8 21.88 6.80 -7.10
N ARG A 9 21.57 7.80 -6.27
CA ARG A 9 21.09 7.58 -4.90
C ARG A 9 19.58 7.39 -4.82
N LEU A 10 18.83 7.95 -5.76
CA LEU A 10 17.37 7.94 -5.76
C LEU A 10 16.75 6.55 -5.52
N PRO A 11 17.16 5.46 -6.21
CA PRO A 11 16.55 4.15 -5.97
C PRO A 11 16.72 3.66 -4.54
N LYS A 12 17.90 3.89 -3.96
CA LYS A 12 18.19 3.49 -2.58
C LYS A 12 17.33 4.26 -1.58
N GLU A 13 17.26 5.58 -1.72
CA GLU A 13 16.49 6.41 -0.79
C GLU A 13 14.98 6.13 -0.91
N LEU A 14 14.49 5.80 -2.11
CA LEU A 14 13.09 5.36 -2.32
C LEU A 14 12.80 4.02 -1.65
N LEU A 15 13.69 3.03 -1.77
CA LEU A 15 13.52 1.73 -1.11
C LEU A 15 13.50 1.87 0.42
N VAL A 16 14.33 2.75 0.98
CA VAL A 16 14.30 3.08 2.41
C VAL A 16 12.97 3.74 2.80
N GLY A 17 12.42 4.62 1.97
CA GLY A 17 11.08 5.18 2.18
C GLY A 17 9.96 4.14 2.10
N PHE A 18 10.08 3.13 1.23
CA PHE A 18 9.13 2.01 1.20
C PHE A 18 9.26 1.12 2.43
N GLU A 19 10.47 0.82 2.90
CA GLU A 19 10.66 0.09 4.17
C GLU A 19 10.00 0.84 5.34
N GLU A 20 10.19 2.16 5.44
CA GLU A 20 9.51 3.03 6.41
C GLU A 20 7.99 2.94 6.26
N THR A 21 7.46 3.05 5.02
CA THR A 21 6.00 3.05 4.76
C THR A 21 5.36 1.76 5.19
N PHE A 22 5.94 0.63 4.80
CA PHE A 22 5.24 -0.65 4.81
C PHE A 22 5.64 -1.51 6.00
N GLU A 23 6.93 -1.62 6.28
CA GLU A 23 7.46 -2.68 7.14
C GLU A 23 7.89 -2.15 8.51
N ASN A 24 8.86 -1.24 8.54
CA ASN A 24 9.59 -0.89 9.75
C ASN A 24 9.95 0.60 9.78
N VAL A 25 9.38 1.32 10.75
CA VAL A 25 9.63 2.75 10.93
C VAL A 25 11.05 3.01 11.45
N GLN A 26 11.87 3.62 10.59
CA GLN A 26 13.19 4.20 10.83
C GLN A 26 13.11 5.65 11.38
N GLY A 27 11.93 6.27 11.34
CA GLY A 27 11.68 7.62 11.87
C GLY A 27 12.01 8.73 10.87
N ILE A 28 11.76 8.48 9.59
CA ILE A 28 11.99 9.42 8.49
C ILE A 28 10.80 10.35 8.36
N TYR A 29 9.59 9.79 8.32
CA TYR A 29 8.35 10.57 8.22
C TYR A 29 7.13 9.90 8.86
N LEU A 30 7.28 8.69 9.42
CA LEU A 30 6.25 8.05 10.22
C LEU A 30 6.62 8.09 11.71
N ASP A 31 5.58 8.09 12.54
CA ASP A 31 5.72 7.84 13.96
C ASP A 31 6.05 6.36 14.19
N ARG A 32 6.83 6.05 15.23
CA ARG A 32 7.20 4.66 15.54
C ARG A 32 5.96 3.79 15.73
N GLY A 33 5.95 2.61 15.11
CA GLY A 33 4.86 1.65 15.26
C GLY A 33 3.67 1.92 14.36
N THR A 34 3.81 2.80 13.36
CA THR A 34 2.73 3.19 12.45
C THR A 34 3.07 2.91 10.99
N SER A 35 3.97 1.95 10.69
CA SER A 35 4.07 1.43 9.32
C SER A 35 2.72 0.82 8.92
N LEU A 36 2.50 0.66 7.61
CA LEU A 36 1.24 0.10 7.11
C LEU A 36 1.00 -1.30 7.67
N PHE A 37 2.01 -2.18 7.66
CA PHE A 37 1.85 -3.54 8.18
C PHE A 37 1.71 -3.56 9.70
N GLU A 38 2.43 -2.72 10.45
CA GLU A 38 2.22 -2.58 11.89
C GLU A 38 0.79 -2.12 12.23
N THR A 39 0.26 -1.17 11.45
CA THR A 39 -1.11 -0.65 11.61
C THR A 39 -2.15 -1.73 11.32
N LEU A 40 -1.91 -2.57 10.31
CA LEU A 40 -2.83 -3.64 9.91
C LEU A 40 -2.71 -4.91 10.77
N ALA A 41 -1.59 -5.13 11.45
CA ALA A 41 -1.30 -6.37 12.20
C ALA A 41 -2.32 -6.70 13.31
N THR A 42 -3.09 -5.72 13.78
CA THR A 42 -4.12 -5.92 14.82
C THR A 42 -5.53 -6.05 14.25
N ILE A 43 -5.69 -5.91 12.94
CA ILE A 43 -6.98 -5.94 12.26
C ILE A 43 -7.25 -7.36 11.78
N SER A 44 -8.35 -7.95 12.21
CA SER A 44 -8.80 -9.25 11.69
C SER A 44 -9.40 -9.15 10.28
N ALA A 45 -9.46 -10.26 9.55
CA ALA A 45 -10.15 -10.32 8.26
C ALA A 45 -11.64 -9.91 8.34
N GLU A 46 -12.32 -10.24 9.46
CA GLU A 46 -13.70 -9.81 9.71
C GLU A 46 -13.78 -8.29 9.84
N GLU A 47 -12.91 -7.67 10.64
CA GLU A 47 -12.84 -6.21 10.77
C GLU A 47 -12.47 -5.54 9.46
N ALA A 48 -11.52 -6.11 8.73
CA ALA A 48 -11.10 -5.61 7.44
C ALA A 48 -12.24 -5.62 6.41
N SER A 49 -13.18 -6.55 6.56
CA SER A 49 -14.36 -6.74 5.71
C SER A 49 -15.56 -5.88 6.13
N ARG A 50 -15.47 -5.10 7.21
CA ARG A 50 -16.57 -4.25 7.67
C ARG A 50 -16.54 -2.88 6.97
N PRO A 51 -17.70 -2.34 6.55
CA PRO A 51 -17.78 -0.96 6.09
C PRO A 51 -17.39 0.01 7.21
N VAL A 52 -16.44 0.90 6.94
CA VAL A 52 -15.97 1.92 7.90
C VAL A 52 -17.00 3.06 8.05
N GLY A 53 -17.89 3.21 7.07
CA GLY A 53 -19.00 4.18 7.11
C GLY A 53 -20.01 3.92 6.00
N LYS A 54 -21.11 4.67 5.98
CA LYS A 54 -22.22 4.47 5.02
C LYS A 54 -21.81 4.55 3.54
N THR A 55 -20.74 5.28 3.25
CA THR A 55 -20.24 5.53 1.89
C THR A 55 -18.76 5.18 1.75
N CYS A 56 -18.15 4.57 2.78
CA CYS A 56 -16.72 4.25 2.77
C CYS A 56 -16.53 2.78 2.42
N ALA A 57 -15.54 2.50 1.57
CA ALA A 57 -15.11 1.14 1.29
C ALA A 57 -14.54 0.46 2.55
N THR A 58 -14.45 -0.87 2.51
CA THR A 58 -13.87 -1.65 3.61
C THR A 58 -12.34 -1.51 3.63
N ILE A 59 -11.70 -1.83 4.76
CA ILE A 59 -10.23 -1.80 4.84
C ILE A 59 -9.62 -2.76 3.82
N ALA A 60 -10.24 -3.93 3.61
CA ALA A 60 -9.84 -4.88 2.57
C ALA A 60 -9.79 -4.23 1.18
N ALA A 61 -10.81 -3.45 0.81
CA ALA A 61 -10.82 -2.74 -0.46
C ALA A 61 -9.73 -1.67 -0.54
N GLN A 62 -9.43 -0.97 0.56
CA GLN A 62 -8.36 0.03 0.61
C GLN A 62 -6.98 -0.62 0.43
N VAL A 63 -6.72 -1.73 1.13
CA VAL A 63 -5.45 -2.46 1.02
C VAL A 63 -5.26 -3.03 -0.38
N GLU A 64 -6.30 -3.60 -0.99
CA GLU A 64 -6.21 -4.06 -2.38
C GLU A 64 -5.93 -2.91 -3.35
N HIS A 65 -6.47 -1.71 -3.08
CA HIS A 65 -6.17 -0.53 -3.89
C HIS A 65 -4.72 -0.08 -3.78
N VAL A 66 -4.13 -0.14 -2.57
CA VAL A 66 -2.70 0.11 -2.37
C VAL A 66 -1.85 -0.90 -3.12
N ARG A 67 -2.17 -2.20 -3.01
CA ARG A 67 -1.50 -3.29 -3.76
C ARG A 67 -1.56 -3.03 -5.26
N PHE A 68 -2.74 -2.65 -5.78
CA PHE A 68 -2.91 -2.32 -7.19
C PHE A 68 -2.05 -1.12 -7.64
N TYR A 69 -1.92 -0.07 -6.82
CA TYR A 69 -1.01 1.03 -7.16
C TYR A 69 0.44 0.57 -7.25
N LEU A 70 0.89 -0.31 -6.36
CA LEU A 70 2.25 -0.86 -6.40
C LEU A 70 2.47 -1.70 -7.67
N GLU A 71 1.50 -2.53 -8.04
CA GLU A 71 1.55 -3.32 -9.29
C GLU A 71 1.64 -2.41 -10.52
N VAL A 72 0.85 -1.33 -10.58
CA VAL A 72 0.95 -0.35 -11.68
C VAL A 72 2.33 0.30 -11.74
N ASN A 73 2.90 0.68 -10.59
CA ASN A 73 4.24 1.28 -10.54
C ASN A 73 5.33 0.29 -10.98
N GLU A 74 5.26 -0.96 -10.53
CA GLU A 74 6.19 -2.01 -10.95
C GLU A 74 6.16 -2.18 -12.47
N ARG A 75 4.95 -2.28 -13.05
CA ARG A 75 4.77 -2.41 -14.50
C ARG A 75 5.38 -1.24 -15.27
N LEU A 76 5.21 0.00 -14.76
CA LEU A 76 5.86 1.19 -15.33
C LEU A 76 7.39 1.07 -15.27
N MET A 77 7.94 0.68 -14.12
CA MET A 77 9.39 0.55 -13.91
C MET A 77 10.00 -0.54 -14.80
N LEU A 78 9.24 -1.59 -15.11
CA LEU A 78 9.63 -2.66 -16.04
C LEU A 78 9.45 -2.28 -17.51
N GLY A 79 9.00 -1.06 -17.81
CA GLY A 79 8.77 -0.58 -19.18
C GLY A 79 7.62 -1.29 -19.90
N GLN A 80 6.68 -1.85 -19.16
CA GLN A 80 5.51 -2.52 -19.74
C GLN A 80 4.49 -1.49 -20.23
N GLU A 81 3.77 -1.83 -21.30
CA GLU A 81 2.66 -1.00 -21.77
C GLU A 81 1.50 -1.03 -20.76
N ILE A 82 1.08 0.16 -20.33
CA ILE A 82 -0.09 0.34 -19.47
C ILE A 82 -1.21 0.89 -20.32
N GLY A 83 -2.14 0.00 -20.69
CA GLY A 83 -3.39 0.38 -21.33
C GLY A 83 -4.32 1.12 -20.37
N GLN A 84 -5.59 1.24 -20.76
CA GLN A 84 -6.58 1.88 -19.90
C GLN A 84 -6.83 1.05 -18.62
N LEU A 85 -6.58 1.66 -17.46
CA LEU A 85 -6.83 1.06 -16.16
C LEU A 85 -8.21 1.43 -15.62
N ASP A 86 -8.91 0.45 -15.05
CA ASP A 86 -10.18 0.66 -14.35
C ASP A 86 -9.90 0.90 -12.86
N TRP A 87 -9.58 2.15 -12.51
CA TRP A 87 -9.30 2.57 -11.15
C TRP A 87 -10.45 2.31 -10.16
N GLY A 88 -11.67 2.14 -10.67
CA GLY A 88 -12.86 1.89 -9.86
C GLY A 88 -13.20 0.42 -9.69
N HIS A 89 -12.48 -0.50 -10.33
CA HIS A 89 -12.77 -1.93 -10.30
C HIS A 89 -12.85 -2.45 -8.87
N ILE A 90 -11.79 -2.25 -8.09
CA ILE A 90 -11.66 -2.72 -6.70
C ILE A 90 -12.78 -2.17 -5.82
N TRP A 91 -13.15 -0.89 -5.97
CA TRP A 91 -14.25 -0.30 -5.20
C TRP A 91 -15.62 -0.93 -5.48
N ARG A 92 -15.78 -1.60 -6.63
CA ARG A 92 -17.01 -2.31 -7.01
C ARG A 92 -16.95 -3.80 -6.72
N THR A 93 -15.77 -4.40 -6.67
CA THR A 93 -15.61 -5.86 -6.61
C THR A 93 -15.06 -6.38 -5.29
N VAL A 94 -14.35 -5.55 -4.52
CA VAL A 94 -13.75 -5.93 -3.24
C VAL A 94 -14.56 -5.31 -2.11
N SER A 95 -15.11 -6.17 -1.26
CA SER A 95 -15.86 -5.78 -0.07
C SER A 95 -15.45 -6.58 1.17
N SER A 96 -14.90 -7.78 1.00
CA SER A 96 -14.47 -8.64 2.09
C SER A 96 -13.22 -9.43 1.72
N VAL A 97 -12.56 -9.97 2.73
CA VAL A 97 -11.39 -10.85 2.63
C VAL A 97 -11.55 -12.03 3.59
N THR A 98 -11.08 -13.22 3.20
CA THR A 98 -11.04 -14.37 4.09
C THR A 98 -9.84 -14.31 5.03
N PRO A 99 -9.86 -15.01 6.19
CA PRO A 99 -8.67 -15.09 7.05
C PRO A 99 -7.42 -15.60 6.34
N ALA A 100 -7.55 -16.54 5.40
CA ALA A 100 -6.41 -17.05 4.66
C ALA A 100 -5.80 -16.01 3.72
N GLU A 101 -6.65 -15.25 3.00
CA GLU A 101 -6.21 -14.17 2.11
C GLU A 101 -5.59 -13.00 2.89
N TRP A 102 -6.05 -12.73 4.11
CA TRP A 102 -5.57 -11.60 4.92
C TRP A 102 -4.21 -11.83 5.58
N GLU A 103 -3.85 -13.09 5.84
CA GLU A 103 -2.58 -13.48 6.48
C GLU A 103 -1.45 -13.78 5.48
N THR A 104 -1.66 -13.51 4.18
CA THR A 104 -0.68 -13.76 3.10
C THR A 104 0.06 -12.50 2.73
#